data_AF-A0A0D6QES8-F1
#
_entry.id   AF-A0A0D6QES8-F1
#
_cell.length_a   1.000
_cell.length_b   1.000
_cell.length_c   1.000
_cell.angle_alpha   90.00
_cell.angle_beta   90.00
_cell.angle_gamma   90.00
#
_symmetry.space_group_name_H-M   'P 1'
#
loop_
_entity.id
_entity.type
_entity.pdbx_description
1 polymer ?
#
loop_
_entity_poly.entity_id
_entity_poly.type
_entity_poly.pdbx_seq_one_letter_code
_entity_poly.pdbx_strand_id
1 'polypeptide(L)'
;MARPTCPACQNSRFEAVNFEPSGSKFKFVSVQCASCGAIVGVMDYTNIGAELGSLRKDVKRLSDAVEQTKSYVLDVHRLVQRRS
;
A
#
# COMPACT_ATOMS: atom_id res chain seq x y z
N MET A 1 4.89 -27.18 23.42
CA MET A 1 4.54 -26.07 22.50
C MET A 1 4.16 -26.67 21.17
N ALA A 2 3.03 -26.30 20.58
CA ALA A 2 2.65 -26.78 19.26
C ALA A 2 3.58 -26.18 18.19
N ARG A 3 4.02 -27.01 17.24
CA ARG A 3 4.80 -26.55 16.07
C ARG A 3 3.87 -26.52 14.85
N PRO A 4 3.89 -25.45 14.03
CA PRO A 4 3.12 -25.42 12.79
C PRO A 4 3.59 -26.57 11.89
N THR A 5 2.64 -27.28 11.29
CA THR A 5 2.90 -28.39 10.36
C THR A 5 2.13 -28.15 9.07
N CYS A 6 2.76 -28.49 7.95
CA CYS A 6 2.16 -28.35 6.64
C CYS A 6 1.01 -29.37 6.51
N PRO A 7 -0.21 -28.94 6.16
CA PRO A 7 -1.34 -29.85 6.03
C PRO A 7 -1.18 -30.85 4.87
N ALA A 8 -0.32 -30.57 3.90
CA ALA A 8 -0.11 -31.43 2.72
C ALA A 8 0.97 -32.50 2.92
N CYS A 9 2.10 -32.18 3.56
CA CYS A 9 3.24 -33.11 3.71
C CYS A 9 3.73 -33.30 5.15
N GLN A 10 3.06 -32.69 6.14
CA GLN A 10 3.37 -32.76 7.57
C GLN A 10 4.76 -32.22 7.97
N ASN A 11 5.51 -31.63 7.04
CA ASN A 11 6.77 -30.96 7.36
C ASN A 11 6.52 -29.66 8.15
N SER A 12 7.52 -29.20 8.91
CA SER A 12 7.42 -28.03 9.80
C SER A 12 8.26 -26.83 9.36
N ARG A 13 8.88 -26.92 8.17
CA ARG A 13 9.66 -25.84 7.57
C ARG A 13 8.81 -25.02 6.60
N PHE A 14 8.82 -23.72 6.81
CA PHE A 14 8.11 -22.74 5.99
C PHE A 14 9.05 -21.64 5.54
N GLU A 15 8.75 -21.06 4.38
CA GLU A 15 9.49 -19.97 3.77
C GLU A 15 8.53 -18.91 3.25
N ALA A 16 9.01 -17.67 3.18
CA ALA A 16 8.30 -16.56 2.57
C ALA A 16 8.86 -16.35 1.16
N VAL A 17 8.01 -16.48 0.15
CA VAL A 17 8.41 -16.42 -1.26
C VAL A 17 7.52 -15.43 -2.00
N ASN A 18 8.14 -14.59 -2.82
CA ASN A 18 7.41 -13.69 -3.70
C ASN A 18 6.81 -14.51 -4.85
N PHE A 19 5.52 -14.36 -5.10
CA PHE A 19 4.85 -15.01 -6.21
C PHE A 19 3.88 -14.06 -6.92
N GLU A 20 3.62 -14.37 -8.18
CA GLU A 20 2.73 -13.60 -9.06
C GLU A 20 1.58 -14.51 -9.48
N PRO A 21 0.41 -14.43 -8.80
CA PRO A 21 -0.75 -15.21 -9.18
C PRO A 21 -1.19 -14.88 -10.60
N SER A 22 -1.57 -15.90 -11.37
CA SER A 22 -2.11 -15.69 -12.72
C SER A 22 -3.35 -14.79 -12.68
N GLY A 23 -3.39 -13.77 -13.55
CA GLY A 23 -4.46 -12.78 -13.58
C GLY A 23 -4.36 -11.67 -12.53
N SER A 24 -3.37 -11.71 -11.63
CA SER A 24 -3.08 -10.61 -10.71
C SER A 24 -2.21 -9.55 -11.37
N LYS A 25 -2.48 -8.27 -11.05
CA LYS A 25 -1.59 -7.15 -11.39
C LYS A 25 -0.52 -6.88 -10.32
N PHE A 26 -0.62 -7.55 -9.17
CA PHE A 26 0.21 -7.32 -8.01
C PHE A 26 1.01 -8.57 -7.65
N LYS A 27 2.23 -8.34 -7.18
CA LYS A 27 3.04 -9.38 -6.54
C LYS A 27 2.52 -9.61 -5.12
N PHE A 28 2.62 -10.84 -4.66
CA PHE A 28 2.29 -11.21 -3.29
C PHE A 28 3.47 -11.95 -2.66
N VAL A 29 3.47 -12.02 -1.34
CA VAL A 29 4.36 -12.90 -0.57
C VAL A 29 3.52 -14.06 -0.07
N SER A 30 3.86 -15.28 -0.47
CA SER A 30 3.27 -16.48 0.13
C SER A 30 4.14 -16.98 1.28
N VAL A 31 3.51 -17.37 2.38
CA VAL A 31 4.12 -18.30 3.33
C VAL A 31 3.79 -19.71 2.83
N GLN A 32 4.81 -20.44 2.41
CA GLN A 32 4.67 -21.78 1.83
C GLN A 32 5.55 -22.80 2.53
N CYS A 33 5.19 -24.08 2.42
CA CYS A 33 6.03 -25.15 2.92
C CYS A 33 7.29 -25.29 2.06
N ALA A 34 8.46 -25.23 2.68
CA ALA A 34 9.75 -25.35 2.00
C ALA A 34 10.00 -26.74 1.38
N SER A 35 9.15 -27.73 1.69
CA SER A 35 9.30 -29.12 1.23
C SER A 35 8.43 -29.45 0.03
N CYS A 36 7.18 -28.97 0.00
CA CYS A 36 6.20 -29.33 -1.03
C CYS A 36 5.59 -28.13 -1.75
N GLY A 37 5.94 -26.90 -1.35
CA GLY A 37 5.41 -25.67 -1.97
C GLY A 37 3.96 -25.35 -1.59
N ALA A 38 3.32 -26.12 -0.71
CA ALA A 38 1.94 -25.83 -0.30
C ALA A 38 1.87 -24.47 0.41
N ILE A 39 1.09 -23.55 -0.16
CA ILE A 39 0.85 -22.22 0.38
C ILE A 39 -0.10 -22.34 1.57
N VAL A 40 0.32 -21.81 2.72
CA VAL A 40 -0.48 -21.79 3.96
C VAL A 40 -0.92 -20.38 4.36
N GLY A 41 -0.39 -19.36 3.70
CA GLY A 41 -0.79 -17.97 3.88
C GLY A 41 -0.31 -17.10 2.74
N VAL A 42 -1.01 -16.00 2.51
CA VAL A 42 -0.67 -14.98 1.51
C VAL A 42 -0.66 -13.62 2.20
N MET A 43 0.34 -12.82 1.90
CA MET A 43 0.56 -11.47 2.41
C MET A 43 0.81 -10.53 1.24
N ASP A 44 0.51 -9.26 1.45
CA ASP A 44 0.82 -8.21 0.47
C ASP A 44 2.33 -8.07 0.31
N TYR A 45 2.79 -7.88 -0.93
CA TYR A 45 4.22 -7.68 -1.22
C TYR A 45 4.74 -6.35 -0.68
N THR A 46 3.91 -5.30 -0.73
CA THR A 46 4.21 -4.02 -0.11
C THR A 46 3.41 -3.86 1.18
N ASN A 47 3.98 -3.14 2.15
CA ASN A 47 3.24 -2.76 3.34
C ASN A 47 2.18 -1.73 2.95
N ILE A 48 0.98 -2.21 2.60
CA ILE A 48 -0.16 -1.37 2.19
C ILE A 48 -0.44 -0.30 3.24
N GLY A 49 -0.26 -0.59 4.54
CA GLY A 49 -0.42 0.40 5.61
C GLY A 49 0.56 1.57 5.49
N ALA A 50 1.82 1.31 5.14
CA ALA A 50 2.82 2.34 4.91
C ALA A 50 2.49 3.18 3.65
N GLU A 51 2.08 2.54 2.56
CA GLU A 51 1.68 3.23 1.32
C GLU A 51 0.42 4.10 1.51
N LEU A 52 -0.59 3.59 2.21
CA LEU A 52 -1.78 4.37 2.58
C LEU A 52 -1.41 5.59 3.44
N GLY A 53 -0.43 5.43 4.34
CA GLY A 53 0.11 6.51 5.14
C GLY A 53 0.75 7.61 4.30
N SER A 54 1.54 7.25 3.28
CA SER A 54 2.12 8.23 2.36
C SER A 54 1.05 8.91 1.49
N LEU A 55 0.12 8.13 0.92
CA LEU A 55 -0.98 8.71 0.12
C LEU A 55 -1.79 9.73 0.93
N ARG A 56 -2.10 9.41 2.19
CA ARG A 56 -2.84 10.34 3.07
C ARG A 56 -2.09 11.65 3.28
N LYS A 57 -0.76 11.61 3.42
CA LYS A 57 0.07 12.82 3.58
C LYS A 57 0.06 13.65 2.30
N ASP A 58 0.17 13.00 1.14
CA ASP A 58 0.21 13.69 -0.15
C ASP A 58 -1.15 14.35 -0.45
N VAL A 59 -2.26 13.64 -0.21
CA VAL A 59 -3.61 14.22 -0.36
C VAL A 59 -3.80 15.44 0.54
N LYS A 60 -3.35 15.38 1.80
CA LYS A 60 -3.42 16.53 2.72
C LYS A 60 -2.58 17.70 2.21
N ARG A 61 -1.36 17.44 1.71
CA ARG A 61 -0.48 18.49 1.19
C ARG A 61 -1.09 19.17 -0.03
N LEU A 62 -1.73 18.40 -0.92
CA LEU A 62 -2.43 18.93 -2.07
C LEU A 62 -3.65 19.76 -1.67
N SER A 63 -4.45 19.31 -0.70
CA SER A 63 -5.60 20.10 -0.23
C SER A 63 -5.17 21.43 0.38
N ASP A 64 -4.10 21.42 1.18
CA ASP A 64 -3.57 22.63 1.81
C ASP A 64 -3.07 23.63 0.74
N ALA A 65 -2.38 23.14 -0.30
CA ALA A 65 -1.91 23.96 -1.41
C ALA A 65 -3.05 24.55 -2.27
N VAL A 66 -4.14 23.82 -2.46
CA VAL A 66 -5.33 24.29 -3.18
C VAL A 66 -5.99 25.45 -2.42
N GLU A 67 -6.16 25.33 -1.10
CA GLU A 67 -6.73 26.41 -0.27
C GLU A 67 -5.84 27.66 -0.26
N GLN A 68 -4.51 27.48 -0.20
CA GLN A 68 -3.58 28.61 -0.29
C GLN A 68 -3.65 29.30 -1.65
N THR A 69 -3.79 28.54 -2.73
CA THR A 69 -3.94 29.10 -4.09
C THR A 69 -5.24 29.89 -4.19
N LYS A 70 -6.33 29.40 -3.60
CA LYS A 70 -7.62 30.10 -3.55
C LYS A 70 -7.50 31.45 -2.84
N SER A 71 -6.79 31.54 -1.72
CA SER A 71 -6.60 32.84 -1.05
C SER A 71 -5.85 33.83 -1.93
N TYR A 72 -4.79 33.40 -2.63
CA TYR A 72 -4.04 34.27 -3.53
C TYR A 72 -4.89 34.77 -4.70
N VAL A 73 -5.72 33.91 -5.29
CA VAL A 73 -6.64 34.30 -6.38
C VAL A 73 -7.63 35.35 -5.91
N LEU A 74 -8.20 35.17 -4.71
CA LEU A 74 -9.13 36.16 -4.13
C LEU A 74 -8.46 37.51 -3.87
N ASP A 75 -7.21 37.51 -3.41
CA ASP A 75 -6.47 38.74 -3.17
C ASP A 75 -6.11 39.46 -4.47
N VAL A 76 -5.67 38.73 -5.50
CA VAL A 76 -5.44 39.29 -6.84
C VAL A 76 -6.74 39.86 -7.40
N HIS A 77 -7.87 39.15 -7.26
CA HIS A 77 -9.17 39.64 -7.71
C HIS A 77 -9.56 40.99 -7.07
N ARG A 78 -9.35 41.12 -5.76
CA ARG A 78 -9.57 42.39 -5.03
C ARG A 78 -8.66 43.51 -5.53
N LEU A 79 -7.40 43.21 -5.84
CA LEU A 79 -6.45 44.20 -6.35
C LEU A 79 -6.82 44.69 -7.75
N VAL A 80 -7.37 43.82 -8.60
CA VAL A 80 -7.88 44.20 -9.93
C VAL A 80 -9.11 45.08 -9.80
N GLN A 81 -10.08 44.70 -8.97
CA GLN A 81 -11.32 45.48 -8.77
C GLN A 81 -11.09 46.88 -8.18
N ARG A 82 -10.02 47.09 -7.42
CA ARG A 82 -9.68 48.43 -6.89
C ARG A 82 -9.06 49.37 -7.93
N ARG A 83 -8.65 48.86 -9.08
CA ARG A 83 -8.00 49.65 -10.17
C ARG A 83 -8.95 49.98 -11.32
N SER A 84 -10.12 49.34 -11.39
CA SER A 84 -11.22 49.66 -12.32
C SER A 84 -12.16 50.69 -11.72
#